data_AF-A0A2V6PDN4-F1
#
_entry.id   AF-A0A2V6PDN4-F1
#
_cell.length_a   1.000
_cell.length_b   1.000
_cell.length_c   1.000
_cell.angle_alpha   90.00
_cell.angle_beta   90.00
_cell.angle_gamma   90.00
#
_symmetry.space_group_name_H-M   'P 1'
#
loop_
_entity.id
_entity.type
_entity.pdbx_description
1 polymer ?
#
loop_
_entity_poly.entity_id
_entity_poly.type
_entity_poly.pdbx_seq_one_letter_code
_entity_poly.pdbx_strand_id
1 'polypeptide(L)'
;MTISWGREICGDLETAERREWLCTNGIGGFASGTVAGTLSRRYHGLLVAALAPPLGRTLLVAKLDDVVEYDGQVTPLAANRWASGAVAPGGYRTIETFRLEGTTPVWTYAVADAQIEKRIWMEPAANTTYVRYRLLRGSAPVRLTLNALVNYRDYHGTTRGDGWTMAVTPVSHGVQVVAHDGARPFALLMPGADIDVAPVWYSGFDLPRERERGLDASEDHLHAATFSI
;
A
#
# COMPACT_ATOMS: atom_id res chain seq x y z
N MET A 1 20.98 13.49 1.15
CA MET A 1 21.30 12.52 2.22
C MET A 1 20.43 11.29 1.98
N THR A 2 21.02 10.11 1.90
CA THR A 2 20.27 8.85 1.68
C THR A 2 20.23 8.11 3.01
N ILE A 3 19.04 7.85 3.53
CA ILE A 3 18.85 6.96 4.69
C ILE A 3 18.72 5.55 4.14
N SER A 4 19.43 4.57 4.71
CA SER A 4 19.40 3.18 4.26
C SER A 4 19.43 2.23 5.44
N TRP A 5 18.70 1.12 5.31
CA TRP A 5 18.60 0.05 6.29
C TRP A 5 18.68 -1.31 5.59
N GLY A 6 19.47 -2.24 6.14
CA GLY A 6 19.58 -3.60 5.63
C GLY A 6 18.60 -4.56 6.29
N ARG A 7 18.80 -5.85 6.06
CA ARG A 7 17.97 -6.94 6.61
C ARG A 7 17.92 -6.95 8.14
N GLU A 8 18.99 -6.52 8.79
CA GLU A 8 19.09 -6.44 10.26
C GLU A 8 18.04 -5.51 10.87
N ILE A 9 17.57 -4.52 10.09
CA ILE A 9 16.49 -3.61 10.48
C ILE A 9 15.18 -4.01 9.81
N CYS A 10 15.20 -4.27 8.50
CA CYS A 10 13.97 -4.49 7.73
C CYS A 10 13.30 -5.84 8.04
N GLY A 11 14.10 -6.86 8.39
CA GLY A 11 13.64 -8.20 8.73
C GLY A 11 13.19 -8.36 10.18
N ASP A 12 13.41 -7.36 11.05
CA ASP A 12 12.84 -7.32 12.39
C ASP A 12 11.58 -6.45 12.41
N LEU A 13 10.42 -7.08 12.63
CA LEU A 13 9.12 -6.42 12.46
C LEU A 13 8.98 -5.22 13.41
N GLU A 14 9.31 -5.39 14.68
CA GLU A 14 9.14 -4.31 15.66
C GLU A 14 9.98 -3.09 15.27
N THR A 15 11.25 -3.30 14.93
CA THR A 15 12.19 -2.25 14.54
C THR A 15 11.79 -1.58 13.21
N ALA A 16 11.34 -2.36 12.22
CA ALA A 16 10.90 -1.85 10.92
C ALA A 16 9.58 -1.05 11.02
N GLU A 17 8.65 -1.43 11.89
CA GLU A 17 7.40 -0.70 12.14
C GLU A 17 7.59 0.64 12.84
N ARG A 18 8.72 0.84 13.55
CA ARG A 18 9.07 2.15 14.14
C ARG A 18 9.60 3.16 13.10
N ARG A 19 9.95 2.69 11.91
CA ARG A 19 10.54 3.52 10.85
C ARG A 19 9.48 3.81 9.82
N GLU A 20 9.12 5.08 9.72
CA GLU A 20 8.07 5.56 8.82
C GLU A 20 8.69 6.38 7.69
N TRP A 21 8.04 6.38 6.54
CA TRP A 21 8.37 7.21 5.39
C TRP A 21 7.19 8.10 5.02
N LEU A 22 7.47 9.22 4.36
CA LEU A 22 6.48 10.20 3.92
C LEU A 22 6.86 10.74 2.54
N CYS A 23 5.93 10.65 1.59
CA CYS A 23 5.97 11.34 0.30
C CYS A 23 4.85 12.37 0.28
N THR A 24 5.10 13.59 -0.19
CA THR A 24 4.07 14.62 -0.29
C THR A 24 3.95 15.14 -1.72
N ASN A 25 2.76 15.62 -2.08
CA ASN A 25 2.50 16.22 -3.40
C ASN A 25 2.50 17.76 -3.38
N GLY A 26 2.81 18.39 -2.24
CA GLY A 26 2.87 19.85 -2.11
C GLY A 26 1.52 20.58 -2.00
N ILE A 27 0.37 19.87 -2.07
CA ILE A 27 -0.99 20.46 -1.94
C ILE A 27 -1.74 19.96 -0.70
N GLY A 28 -1.02 19.33 0.24
CA GLY A 28 -1.57 18.75 1.46
C GLY A 28 -1.93 17.26 1.35
N GLY A 29 -1.80 16.66 0.16
CA GLY A 29 -1.88 15.22 -0.04
C GLY A 29 -0.53 14.53 0.21
N PHE A 30 -0.59 13.26 0.61
CA PHE A 30 0.61 12.49 0.93
C PHE A 30 0.39 10.98 0.79
N ALA A 31 1.51 10.27 0.73
CA ALA A 31 1.62 8.83 0.91
C ALA A 31 2.55 8.57 2.11
N SER A 32 2.19 7.64 2.98
CA SER A 32 3.04 7.28 4.13
C SER A 32 2.82 5.85 4.58
N GLY A 33 3.80 5.30 5.28
CA GLY A 33 3.73 3.94 5.81
C GLY A 33 4.98 3.58 6.59
N THR A 34 5.05 2.33 7.03
CA THR A 34 6.24 1.77 7.68
C THR A 34 7.23 1.19 6.67
N VAL A 35 8.47 0.97 7.10
CA VAL A 35 9.46 0.20 6.32
C VAL A 35 9.00 -1.26 6.14
N ALA A 36 8.34 -1.84 7.14
CA ALA A 36 7.82 -3.20 7.10
C ALA A 36 6.69 -3.40 6.06
N GLY A 37 6.02 -2.31 5.67
CA GLY A 37 4.86 -2.36 4.77
C GLY A 37 3.54 -2.69 5.48
N THR A 38 3.54 -2.88 6.80
CA THR A 38 2.33 -2.94 7.63
C THR A 38 1.77 -1.54 7.85
N LEU A 39 0.44 -1.46 7.96
CA LEU A 39 -0.25 -0.27 8.43
C LEU A 39 -0.18 -0.26 9.96
N SER A 40 0.30 0.83 10.56
CA SER A 40 0.35 0.95 12.02
C SER A 40 -0.42 2.13 12.58
N ARG A 41 -0.79 3.09 11.72
CA ARG A 41 -1.55 4.31 12.03
C ARG A 41 -2.66 4.55 11.00
N ARG A 42 -3.70 5.28 11.40
CA ARG A 42 -4.80 5.69 10.50
C ARG A 42 -4.38 6.68 9.40
N TYR A 43 -3.16 7.19 9.49
CA TYR A 43 -2.58 8.12 8.50
C TYR A 43 -1.74 7.39 7.43
N HIS A 44 -1.52 6.08 7.56
CA HIS A 44 -0.82 5.31 6.55
C HIS A 44 -1.72 5.07 5.35
N GLY A 45 -1.12 5.15 4.16
CA GLY A 45 -1.84 5.12 2.90
C GLY A 45 -0.91 5.38 1.73
N LEU A 46 -1.16 4.72 0.60
CA LEU A 46 -0.54 5.08 -0.67
C LEU A 46 -1.11 6.37 -1.26
N LEU A 47 -2.36 6.73 -0.93
CA LEU A 47 -2.95 8.00 -1.34
C LEU A 47 -3.90 8.54 -0.27
N VAL A 48 -3.40 9.47 0.53
CA VAL A 48 -4.21 10.37 1.35
C VAL A 48 -4.35 11.69 0.56
N ALA A 49 -5.46 11.83 -0.15
CA ALA A 49 -5.71 12.94 -1.06
C ALA A 49 -6.28 14.16 -0.34
N ALA A 50 -5.75 15.35 -0.59
CA ALA A 50 -6.41 16.58 -0.18
C ALA A 50 -7.50 16.94 -1.20
N LEU A 51 -8.77 16.60 -0.90
CA LEU A 51 -9.89 16.86 -1.80
C LEU A 51 -10.35 18.33 -1.77
N ALA A 52 -10.01 19.08 -0.72
CA ALA A 52 -10.21 20.52 -0.66
C ALA A 52 -8.91 21.23 -0.24
N PRO A 53 -7.85 21.24 -1.09
CA PRO A 53 -6.51 21.64 -0.69
C PRO A 53 -6.44 22.98 0.08
N PRO A 54 -5.68 23.04 1.20
CA PRO A 54 -4.89 21.96 1.83
C PRO A 54 -5.69 21.07 2.81
N LEU A 55 -7.01 21.21 2.87
CA LEU A 55 -7.92 20.48 3.76
C LEU A 55 -8.58 19.28 3.05
N GLY A 56 -9.50 18.61 3.76
CA GLY A 56 -10.28 17.49 3.23
C GLY A 56 -9.40 16.28 2.88
N ARG A 57 -8.54 15.86 3.81
CA ARG A 57 -7.60 14.77 3.60
C ARG A 57 -8.34 13.44 3.74
N THR A 58 -8.45 12.73 2.63
CA THR A 58 -9.23 11.51 2.50
C THR A 58 -8.32 10.36 2.11
N LEU A 59 -8.33 9.26 2.87
CA LEU A 59 -7.66 8.03 2.48
C LEU A 59 -8.42 7.40 1.32
N LEU A 60 -7.79 7.34 0.15
CA LEU A 60 -8.34 6.73 -1.08
C LEU A 60 -7.73 5.37 -1.36
N VAL A 61 -6.39 5.26 -1.25
CA VAL A 61 -5.67 4.00 -1.47
C VAL A 61 -4.87 3.68 -0.21
N ALA A 62 -5.24 2.62 0.49
CA ALA A 62 -4.57 2.19 1.71
C ALA A 62 -3.22 1.57 1.38
N LYS A 63 -3.22 0.51 0.57
CA LYS A 63 -1.99 -0.17 0.16
C LYS A 63 -2.22 -1.07 -1.06
N LEU A 64 -1.13 -1.61 -1.57
CA LEU A 64 -1.13 -2.74 -2.49
C LEU A 64 -0.62 -3.95 -1.70
N ASP A 65 -1.39 -5.04 -1.70
CA ASP A 65 -0.94 -6.33 -1.22
C ASP A 65 -0.30 -7.08 -2.39
N ASP A 66 1.02 -6.88 -2.53
CA ASP A 66 1.83 -7.38 -3.64
C ASP A 66 2.40 -8.79 -3.41
N VAL A 67 2.32 -9.60 -4.46
CA VAL A 67 2.80 -10.98 -4.52
C VAL A 67 3.62 -11.18 -5.80
N VAL A 68 4.76 -11.85 -5.68
CA VAL A 68 5.63 -12.22 -6.79
C VAL A 68 5.59 -13.72 -6.98
N GLU A 69 5.32 -14.18 -8.20
CA GLU A 69 5.57 -15.55 -8.61
C GLU A 69 6.85 -15.61 -9.45
N TYR A 70 7.79 -16.44 -9.02
CA TYR A 70 9.10 -16.57 -9.63
C TYR A 70 9.63 -17.99 -9.41
N ASP A 71 10.11 -18.63 -10.48
CA ASP A 71 10.63 -20.02 -10.46
C ASP A 71 9.66 -21.03 -9.78
N GLY A 72 8.36 -20.90 -10.08
CA GLY A 72 7.30 -21.74 -9.49
C GLY A 72 6.99 -21.46 -8.02
N GLN A 73 7.62 -20.45 -7.40
CA GLN A 73 7.37 -20.05 -6.02
C GLN A 73 6.55 -18.77 -5.94
N VAL A 74 5.51 -18.78 -5.10
CA VAL A 74 4.68 -17.61 -4.81
C VAL A 74 5.17 -16.97 -3.51
N THR A 75 5.67 -15.75 -3.60
CA THR A 75 6.28 -15.00 -2.50
C THR A 75 5.54 -13.68 -2.28
N PRO A 76 4.78 -13.53 -1.17
CA PRO A 76 4.22 -12.25 -0.78
C PRO A 76 5.32 -11.24 -0.42
N LEU A 77 5.27 -10.05 -1.01
CA LEU A 77 6.12 -8.91 -0.64
C LEU A 77 5.45 -8.02 0.41
N ALA A 78 4.11 -8.02 0.44
CA ALA A 78 3.33 -7.28 1.42
C ALA A 78 3.44 -7.85 2.84
N ALA A 79 3.20 -6.99 3.83
CA ALA A 79 3.03 -7.40 5.22
C ALA A 79 1.75 -6.79 5.80
N ASN A 80 1.02 -7.56 6.62
CA ASN A 80 -0.18 -7.09 7.33
C ASN A 80 -0.18 -7.55 8.78
N ARG A 81 -0.76 -6.73 9.66
CA ARG A 81 -1.08 -7.07 11.04
C ARG A 81 -2.59 -7.15 11.18
N TRP A 82 -3.08 -8.18 11.85
CA TRP A 82 -4.50 -8.41 12.05
C TRP A 82 -4.89 -8.25 13.51
N ALA A 83 -6.15 -7.87 13.75
CA ALA A 83 -6.73 -7.76 15.09
C ALA A 83 -6.71 -9.09 15.86
N SER A 84 -6.61 -10.23 15.17
CA SER A 84 -6.38 -11.55 15.76
C SER A 84 -4.99 -11.74 16.38
N GLY A 85 -4.06 -10.81 16.15
CA GLY A 85 -2.66 -10.89 16.52
C GLY A 85 -1.77 -11.54 15.45
N ALA A 86 -2.34 -12.05 14.36
CA ALA A 86 -1.58 -12.61 13.25
C ALA A 86 -0.81 -11.53 12.48
N VAL A 87 0.38 -11.90 11.97
CA VAL A 87 1.14 -11.13 10.99
C VAL A 87 1.23 -11.95 9.71
N ALA A 88 0.36 -11.66 8.74
CA ALA A 88 0.24 -12.43 7.51
C ALA A 88 -0.40 -11.60 6.37
N PRO A 89 0.16 -11.54 5.16
CA PRO A 89 1.48 -12.04 4.79
C PRO A 89 2.59 -11.37 5.63
N GLY A 90 3.76 -11.99 5.63
CA GLY A 90 4.94 -11.53 6.38
C GLY A 90 6.09 -11.15 5.47
N GLY A 91 5.78 -10.45 4.36
CA GLY A 91 6.72 -10.13 3.29
C GLY A 91 7.88 -9.22 3.69
N TYR A 92 7.80 -8.55 4.85
CA TYR A 92 8.91 -7.78 5.43
C TYR A 92 10.20 -8.60 5.56
N ARG A 93 10.09 -9.93 5.75
CA ARG A 93 11.25 -10.84 5.82
C ARG A 93 12.03 -10.96 4.50
N THR A 94 11.40 -10.60 3.39
CA THR A 94 12.03 -10.63 2.05
C THR A 94 12.74 -9.33 1.71
N ILE A 95 12.55 -8.26 2.50
CA ILE A 95 13.22 -6.98 2.28
C ILE A 95 14.72 -7.15 2.54
N GLU A 96 15.51 -7.02 1.48
CA GLU A 96 16.96 -7.01 1.54
C GLU A 96 17.48 -5.64 1.98
N THR A 97 16.93 -4.58 1.41
CA THR A 97 17.25 -3.20 1.79
C THR A 97 16.04 -2.29 1.66
N PHE A 98 15.92 -1.34 2.58
CA PHE A 98 15.14 -0.13 2.40
C PHE A 98 16.08 1.07 2.27
N ARG A 99 15.74 2.02 1.41
CA ARG A 99 16.38 3.33 1.38
C ARG A 99 15.40 4.43 1.04
N LEU A 100 15.67 5.62 1.57
CA LEU A 100 14.95 6.84 1.24
C LEU A 100 15.82 7.71 0.32
N GLU A 101 15.49 7.70 -0.96
CA GLU A 101 16.15 8.53 -2.00
C GLU A 101 15.41 9.88 -2.08
N GLY A 102 15.89 10.88 -1.33
CA GLY A 102 15.16 12.15 -1.17
C GLY A 102 13.86 11.92 -0.40
N THR A 103 12.72 11.99 -1.07
CA THR A 103 11.39 11.66 -0.51
C THR A 103 10.83 10.34 -1.05
N THR A 104 11.57 9.64 -1.93
CA THR A 104 11.13 8.39 -2.57
C THR A 104 11.59 7.19 -1.73
N PRO A 105 10.70 6.48 -1.02
CA PRO A 105 11.04 5.22 -0.40
C PRO A 105 11.25 4.15 -1.47
N VAL A 106 12.30 3.36 -1.29
CA VAL A 106 12.72 2.30 -2.20
C VAL A 106 13.01 1.04 -1.40
N TRP A 107 12.38 -0.05 -1.80
CA TRP A 107 12.64 -1.38 -1.28
C TRP A 107 13.35 -2.21 -2.34
N THR A 108 14.31 -3.01 -1.93
CA THR A 108 14.81 -4.15 -2.71
C THR A 108 14.43 -5.41 -1.95
N TYR A 109 13.72 -6.31 -2.61
CA TYR A 109 13.30 -7.61 -2.09
C TYR A 109 14.16 -8.71 -2.72
N ALA A 110 14.47 -9.74 -1.95
CA ALA A 110 15.09 -10.95 -2.44
C ALA A 110 14.07 -12.09 -2.53
N VAL A 111 13.93 -12.67 -3.72
CA VAL A 111 13.03 -13.78 -4.01
C VAL A 111 13.83 -14.83 -4.76
N ALA A 112 14.23 -15.91 -4.08
CA ALA A 112 15.24 -16.85 -4.59
C ALA A 112 16.52 -16.11 -5.07
N ASP A 113 16.93 -16.26 -6.33
CA ASP A 113 18.04 -15.51 -6.94
C ASP A 113 17.62 -14.14 -7.53
N ALA A 114 16.32 -13.85 -7.61
CA ALA A 114 15.81 -12.58 -8.10
C ALA A 114 15.90 -11.46 -7.07
N GLN A 115 16.11 -10.24 -7.58
CA GLN A 115 15.90 -9.01 -6.81
C GLN A 115 14.84 -8.12 -7.46
N ILE A 116 13.84 -7.75 -6.67
CA ILE A 116 12.74 -6.88 -7.10
C ILE A 116 12.86 -5.54 -6.39
N GLU A 117 12.88 -4.44 -7.13
CA GLU A 117 12.83 -3.09 -6.59
C GLU A 117 11.40 -2.57 -6.61
N LYS A 118 10.91 -2.03 -5.48
CA LYS A 118 9.66 -1.26 -5.38
C LYS A 118 9.99 0.19 -5.05
N ARG A 119 9.37 1.14 -5.75
CA ARG A 119 9.50 2.58 -5.51
C ARG A 119 8.14 3.23 -5.41
N ILE A 120 8.02 4.22 -4.53
CA ILE A 120 6.79 5.01 -4.39
C ILE A 120 7.15 6.49 -4.47
N TRP A 121 6.41 7.27 -5.25
CA TRP A 121 6.52 8.74 -5.26
C TRP A 121 5.17 9.36 -5.61
N MET A 122 5.03 10.67 -5.40
CA MET A 122 3.81 11.40 -5.76
C MET A 122 4.09 12.44 -6.84
N GLU A 123 3.10 12.66 -7.68
CA GLU A 123 3.11 13.75 -8.67
C GLU A 123 3.02 15.11 -7.96
N PRO A 124 3.92 16.06 -8.24
CA PRO A 124 3.79 17.41 -7.71
C PRO A 124 2.45 18.06 -8.10
N ALA A 125 1.80 18.68 -7.12
CA ALA A 125 0.53 19.38 -7.27
C ALA A 125 -0.68 18.53 -7.72
N ALA A 126 -0.58 17.19 -7.67
CA ALA A 126 -1.69 16.29 -7.98
C ALA A 126 -1.89 15.21 -6.90
N ASN A 127 -3.15 14.80 -6.67
CA ASN A 127 -3.47 13.65 -5.81
C ASN A 127 -3.22 12.34 -6.57
N THR A 128 -1.97 12.10 -6.91
CA THR A 128 -1.53 10.95 -7.71
C THR A 128 -0.26 10.36 -7.09
N THR A 129 -0.32 9.06 -6.81
CA THR A 129 0.82 8.28 -6.34
C THR A 129 1.21 7.28 -7.40
N TYR A 130 2.50 7.22 -7.71
CA TYR A 130 3.08 6.20 -8.57
C TYR A 130 3.74 5.13 -7.70
N VAL A 131 3.49 3.88 -8.06
CA VAL A 131 4.21 2.72 -7.53
C VAL A 131 4.86 2.02 -8.71
N ARG A 132 6.17 1.76 -8.62
CA ARG A 132 6.92 1.07 -9.67
C ARG A 132 7.61 -0.15 -9.12
N TYR A 133 7.47 -1.25 -9.84
CA TYR A 133 8.22 -2.48 -9.64
C TYR A 133 9.24 -2.64 -10.76
N ARG A 134 10.43 -3.17 -10.43
CA ARG A 134 11.45 -3.50 -11.41
C ARG A 134 12.20 -4.76 -11.00
N LEU A 135 12.28 -5.74 -11.90
CA LEU A 135 13.22 -6.85 -11.77
C LEU A 135 14.64 -6.32 -12.03
N LEU A 136 15.49 -6.34 -11.00
CA LEU A 136 16.88 -5.88 -11.10
C LEU A 136 17.81 -6.97 -11.63
N ARG A 137 17.60 -8.20 -11.17
CA ARG A 137 18.30 -9.42 -11.59
C ARG A 137 17.40 -10.62 -11.33
N GLY A 138 17.59 -11.70 -12.09
CA GLY A 138 16.91 -12.97 -11.93
C GLY A 138 17.20 -13.86 -13.15
N SER A 139 17.16 -15.17 -12.98
CA SER A 139 17.36 -16.16 -14.04
C SER A 139 16.05 -16.59 -14.73
N ALA A 140 14.89 -16.27 -14.16
CA ALA A 140 13.57 -16.59 -14.71
C ALA A 140 12.66 -15.36 -14.88
N PRO A 141 11.54 -15.46 -15.63
CA PRO A 141 10.50 -14.45 -15.65
C PRO A 141 9.84 -14.27 -14.26
N VAL A 142 9.34 -13.07 -14.01
CA VAL A 142 8.56 -12.73 -12.81
C VAL A 142 7.14 -12.41 -13.23
N ARG A 143 6.17 -12.98 -12.52
CA ARG A 143 4.77 -12.52 -12.55
C ARG A 143 4.49 -11.72 -11.28
N LEU A 144 3.89 -10.56 -11.43
CA LEU A 144 3.52 -9.66 -10.34
C LEU A 144 2.01 -9.60 -10.22
N THR A 145 1.49 -9.85 -9.02
CA THR A 145 0.08 -9.68 -8.67
C THR A 145 -0.07 -8.61 -7.59
N LEU A 146 -0.97 -7.65 -7.79
CA LEU A 146 -1.23 -6.54 -6.88
C LEU A 146 -2.71 -6.52 -6.49
N ASN A 147 -3.01 -6.84 -5.23
CA ASN A 147 -4.35 -6.67 -4.69
C ASN A 147 -4.50 -5.24 -4.18
N ALA A 148 -5.33 -4.43 -4.81
CA ALA A 148 -5.47 -3.01 -4.47
C ALA A 148 -6.48 -2.80 -3.35
N LEU A 149 -5.98 -2.38 -2.17
CA LEU A 149 -6.80 -2.08 -1.00
C LEU A 149 -7.10 -0.58 -0.93
N VAL A 150 -8.37 -0.23 -1.02
CA VAL A 150 -8.88 1.14 -1.09
C VAL A 150 -9.76 1.49 0.11
N ASN A 151 -9.99 2.78 0.30
CA ASN A 151 -10.90 3.31 1.30
C ASN A 151 -11.51 4.64 0.80
N TYR A 152 -12.41 5.23 1.59
CA TYR A 152 -12.87 6.61 1.37
C TYR A 152 -13.29 7.23 2.69
N ARG A 153 -12.31 7.57 3.53
CA ARG A 153 -12.57 8.16 4.85
C ARG A 153 -11.72 9.37 5.11
N ASP A 154 -12.20 10.26 5.99
CA ASP A 154 -11.35 11.28 6.58
C ASP A 154 -10.13 10.62 7.26
N TYR A 155 -8.96 11.25 7.17
CA TYR A 155 -7.74 10.63 7.69
C TYR A 155 -7.79 10.42 9.22
N HIS A 156 -8.73 11.07 9.94
CA HIS A 156 -8.85 11.00 11.40
C HIS A 156 -9.78 9.85 11.80
N GLY A 157 -10.54 9.30 10.87
CA GLY A 157 -11.42 8.17 11.12
C GLY A 157 -10.74 6.82 10.96
N THR A 158 -11.51 5.78 11.25
CA THR A 158 -11.32 4.38 10.85
C THR A 158 -12.57 3.97 10.06
N THR A 159 -12.47 2.90 9.27
CA THR A 159 -13.58 2.37 8.47
C THR A 159 -14.00 1.00 8.98
N ARG A 160 -15.31 0.77 9.03
CA ARG A 160 -15.93 -0.56 9.08
C ARG A 160 -16.63 -0.81 7.75
N GLY A 161 -16.34 -1.96 7.13
CA GLY A 161 -16.85 -2.28 5.79
C GLY A 161 -18.32 -2.72 5.77
N ASP A 162 -18.90 -3.03 6.93
CA ASP A 162 -20.20 -3.69 7.06
C ASP A 162 -21.32 -2.94 6.31
N GLY A 163 -21.92 -3.61 5.32
CA GLY A 163 -23.03 -3.08 4.53
C GLY A 163 -22.66 -1.97 3.53
N TRP A 164 -21.40 -1.55 3.47
CA TRP A 164 -20.96 -0.51 2.55
C TRP A 164 -20.57 -1.10 1.18
N THR A 165 -21.26 -0.69 0.12
CA THR A 165 -20.91 -1.05 -1.26
C THR A 165 -20.30 0.16 -1.97
N MET A 166 -19.04 0.04 -2.40
CA MET A 166 -18.44 1.00 -3.34
C MET A 166 -18.61 0.49 -4.77
N ALA A 167 -18.86 1.39 -5.72
CA ALA A 167 -18.88 1.03 -7.13
C ALA A 167 -17.45 0.96 -7.66
N VAL A 168 -17.06 -0.20 -8.18
CA VAL A 168 -15.77 -0.42 -8.85
C VAL A 168 -16.05 -0.79 -10.30
N THR A 169 -15.60 0.04 -11.23
CA THR A 169 -15.92 -0.09 -12.66
C THR A 169 -14.64 -0.19 -13.49
N PRO A 170 -14.53 -1.16 -14.41
CA PRO A 170 -13.41 -1.21 -15.33
C PRO A 170 -13.31 0.08 -16.16
N VAL A 171 -12.08 0.56 -16.36
CA VAL A 171 -11.75 1.66 -17.27
C VAL A 171 -10.53 1.28 -18.11
N SER A 172 -10.16 2.12 -19.08
CA SER A 172 -8.93 1.89 -19.83
C SER A 172 -7.74 1.78 -18.89
N HIS A 173 -7.00 0.65 -18.99
CA HIS A 173 -5.83 0.34 -18.18
C HIS A 173 -6.09 0.22 -16.67
N GLY A 174 -7.34 0.07 -16.20
CA GLY A 174 -7.58 0.15 -14.76
C GLY A 174 -8.99 -0.07 -14.28
N VAL A 175 -9.23 0.41 -13.06
CA VAL A 175 -10.56 0.54 -12.47
C VAL A 175 -10.78 1.94 -11.91
N GLN A 176 -12.02 2.42 -11.96
CA GLN A 176 -12.48 3.60 -11.26
C GLN A 176 -13.33 3.20 -10.05
N VAL A 177 -13.08 3.83 -8.91
CA VAL A 177 -13.80 3.61 -7.66
C VAL A 177 -14.64 4.85 -7.33
N VAL A 178 -15.91 4.63 -7.01
CA VAL A 178 -16.84 5.63 -6.48
C VAL A 178 -17.39 5.12 -5.15
N ALA A 179 -17.03 5.79 -4.06
CA ALA A 179 -17.31 5.26 -2.72
C ALA A 179 -18.77 5.38 -2.29
N HIS A 180 -19.45 6.45 -2.70
CA HIS A 180 -20.87 6.71 -2.46
C HIS A 180 -21.35 7.80 -3.43
N ASP A 181 -22.65 8.08 -3.46
CA ASP A 181 -23.19 9.19 -4.24
C ASP A 181 -22.57 10.53 -3.79
N GLY A 182 -22.13 11.35 -4.75
CA GLY A 182 -21.40 12.60 -4.50
C GLY A 182 -19.92 12.44 -4.09
N ALA A 183 -19.38 11.22 -3.95
CA ALA A 183 -17.95 11.02 -3.73
C ALA A 183 -17.14 11.44 -4.97
N ARG A 184 -15.94 11.99 -4.75
CA ARG A 184 -15.02 12.24 -5.87
C ARG A 184 -14.43 10.90 -6.34
N PRO A 185 -14.60 10.53 -7.62
CA PRO A 185 -14.04 9.29 -8.14
C PRO A 185 -12.51 9.34 -8.12
N PHE A 186 -11.89 8.18 -7.99
CA PHE A 186 -10.47 8.01 -8.22
C PHE A 186 -10.22 6.73 -9.02
N ALA A 187 -9.07 6.66 -9.67
CA ALA A 187 -8.71 5.53 -10.53
C ALA A 187 -7.41 4.87 -10.07
N LEU A 188 -7.35 3.56 -10.28
CA LEU A 188 -6.15 2.74 -10.16
C LEU A 188 -5.81 2.25 -11.57
N LEU A 189 -4.65 2.65 -12.08
CA LEU A 189 -4.25 2.39 -13.46
C LEU A 189 -2.93 1.60 -13.48
N MET A 190 -2.91 0.51 -14.24
CA MET A 190 -1.74 -0.30 -14.53
C MET A 190 -1.80 -0.79 -15.99
N PRO A 191 -1.24 -0.01 -16.93
CA PRO A 191 -1.23 -0.39 -18.34
C PRO A 191 -0.56 -1.74 -18.57
N GLY A 192 -1.24 -2.62 -19.33
CA GLY A 192 -0.73 -3.93 -19.70
C GLY A 192 -1.00 -5.06 -18.70
N ALA A 193 -1.64 -4.77 -17.56
CA ALA A 193 -2.07 -5.80 -16.62
C ALA A 193 -3.41 -6.42 -17.01
N ASP A 194 -3.57 -7.70 -16.70
CA ASP A 194 -4.88 -8.33 -16.54
C ASP A 194 -5.52 -7.79 -15.25
N ILE A 195 -6.83 -7.51 -15.31
CA ILE A 195 -7.56 -6.86 -14.21
C ILE A 195 -8.76 -7.71 -13.84
N ASP A 196 -8.80 -8.14 -12.59
CA ASP A 196 -9.95 -8.81 -11.99
C ASP A 196 -10.61 -7.88 -10.95
N VAL A 197 -11.88 -7.56 -11.15
CA VAL A 197 -12.64 -6.66 -10.27
C VAL A 197 -13.32 -7.49 -9.19
N ALA A 198 -12.87 -7.34 -7.94
CA ALA A 198 -13.29 -8.18 -6.83
C ALA A 198 -13.56 -7.35 -5.56
N PRO A 199 -14.60 -6.48 -5.55
CA PRO A 199 -14.93 -5.59 -4.43
C PRO A 199 -15.33 -6.40 -3.19
N VAL A 200 -14.36 -6.69 -2.33
CA VAL A 200 -14.53 -7.47 -1.11
C VAL A 200 -13.86 -6.75 0.05
N TRP A 201 -14.57 -6.58 1.16
CA TRP A 201 -14.00 -5.99 2.36
C TRP A 201 -13.07 -6.95 3.08
N TYR A 202 -11.84 -6.51 3.32
CA TYR A 202 -10.88 -7.17 4.18
C TYR A 202 -10.98 -6.50 5.55
N SER A 203 -11.42 -7.27 6.54
CA SER A 203 -11.71 -6.77 7.87
C SER A 203 -10.58 -6.98 8.86
N GLY A 204 -10.43 -6.05 9.81
CA GLY A 204 -9.63 -6.27 11.00
C GLY A 204 -8.13 -6.10 10.82
N PHE A 205 -7.69 -5.14 10.00
CA PHE A 205 -6.31 -4.65 10.05
C PHE A 205 -6.07 -4.03 11.42
N ASP A 206 -4.97 -4.40 12.08
CA ASP A 206 -4.58 -3.82 13.36
C ASP A 206 -3.64 -2.65 13.17
N LEU A 207 -3.93 -1.54 13.85
CA LEU A 207 -3.16 -0.31 13.88
C LEU A 207 -2.49 -0.16 15.26
N PRO A 208 -1.35 -0.84 15.53
CA PRO A 208 -0.75 -0.89 16.85
C PRO A 208 -0.39 0.48 17.43
N ARG A 209 -0.05 1.47 16.60
CA ARG A 209 0.25 2.83 17.09
C ARG A 209 -1.00 3.60 17.48
N GLU A 210 -2.16 3.29 16.91
CA GLU A 210 -3.43 3.86 17.39
C GLU A 210 -3.84 3.23 18.71
N ARG A 211 -3.62 1.92 18.86
CA ARG A 211 -3.83 1.19 20.12
C ARG A 211 -3.01 1.77 21.27
N GLU A 212 -1.72 2.02 21.04
CA GLU A 212 -0.84 2.68 22.01
C GLU A 212 -1.33 4.07 22.44
N ARG A 213 -2.11 4.74 21.58
CA ARG A 213 -2.71 6.06 21.84
C ARG A 213 -4.11 5.98 22.46
N GLY A 214 -4.64 4.78 22.68
CA GLY A 214 -6.01 4.58 23.18
C GLY A 214 -7.10 4.94 22.15
N LEU A 215 -6.79 4.91 20.86
CA LEU A 215 -7.73 5.19 19.76
C LEU A 215 -8.27 3.88 19.16
N ASP A 216 -9.30 3.98 18.29
CA ASP A 216 -9.73 2.82 17.50
C ASP A 216 -8.55 2.34 16.65
N ALA A 217 -8.23 1.05 16.81
CA ALA A 217 -7.03 0.42 16.29
C ALA A 217 -7.35 -0.74 15.35
N SER A 218 -8.60 -0.88 14.93
CA SER A 218 -8.99 -1.87 13.93
C SER A 218 -9.62 -1.15 12.75
N GLU A 219 -9.26 -1.54 11.54
CA GLU A 219 -9.75 -0.91 10.32
C GLU A 219 -10.01 -1.95 9.23
N ASP A 220 -11.00 -1.66 8.39
CA ASP A 220 -11.32 -2.47 7.23
C ASP A 220 -10.97 -1.71 5.94
N HIS A 221 -10.55 -2.44 4.91
CA HIS A 221 -10.24 -1.90 3.59
C HIS A 221 -10.92 -2.71 2.51
N LEU A 222 -11.40 -2.04 1.46
CA LEU A 222 -12.01 -2.72 0.33
C LEU A 222 -10.90 -3.19 -0.62
N HIS A 223 -10.80 -4.48 -0.87
CA HIS A 223 -10.09 -4.99 -2.05
C HIS A 223 -10.89 -4.59 -3.29
N ALA A 224 -10.41 -3.63 -4.08
CA ALA A 224 -11.16 -3.14 -5.24
C ALA A 224 -10.93 -4.01 -6.48
N ALA A 225 -9.68 -4.34 -6.76
CA ALA A 225 -9.29 -5.12 -7.92
C ALA A 225 -7.90 -5.75 -7.73
N THR A 226 -7.71 -6.88 -8.40
CA THR A 226 -6.42 -7.55 -8.58
C THR A 226 -5.85 -7.17 -9.94
N PHE A 227 -4.59 -6.74 -9.96
CA PHE A 227 -3.84 -6.49 -11.20
C PHE A 227 -2.73 -7.55 -11.34
N SER A 228 -2.60 -8.17 -12.50
CA SER A 228 -1.56 -9.17 -12.77
C SER A 228 -0.81 -8.88 -14.06
N ILE A 229 0.53 -8.98 -14.05
CA ILE A 229 1.41 -8.82 -15.21
C ILE A 229 2.58 -9.82 -15.19
#